data_AF-A0A0A9G2X0-F1
#
_entry.id   AF-A0A0A9G2X0-F1
#
_cell.length_a   1.000
_cell.length_b   1.000
_cell.length_c   1.000
_cell.angle_alpha   90.00
_cell.angle_beta   90.00
_cell.angle_gamma   90.00
#
_symmetry.space_group_name_H-M   'P 1'
#
loop_
_entity.id
_entity.type
_entity.pdbx_description
1 polymer ?
#
loop_
_entity_poly.entity_id
_entity_poly.type
_entity_poly.pdbx_seq_one_letter_code
_entity_poly.pdbx_strand_id
1 'polypeptide(L)' 'MGNKGAFIRFAAPELKPDIVTFSAVPHPDVKPMAYANNFLTMFQ' A
#
# COMPACT_ATOMS: atom_id res chain seq x y z
N MET A 1 -3.49 -1.05 -11.15
CA MET A 1 -2.76 -0.94 -9.87
C MET A 1 -1.29 -0.70 -10.20
N GLY A 2 -0.66 0.34 -9.67
CA GLY A 2 0.68 0.77 -10.12
C GLY A 2 1.19 2.05 -9.47
N ASN A 3 0.53 2.50 -8.40
CA ASN A 3 0.99 3.62 -7.59
C ASN A 3 2.22 3.20 -6.75
N LYS A 4 3.12 4.15 -6.51
CA LYS A 4 4.20 3.98 -5.53
C LYS A 4 3.62 4.07 -4.12
N GLY A 5 4.19 3.30 -3.20
CA GLY A 5 3.97 3.48 -1.77
C GLY A 5 4.85 4.61 -1.25
N ALA A 6 4.48 5.23 -0.13
CA ALA A 6 5.32 6.22 0.55
C ALA A 6 5.15 6.13 2.06
N PHE A 7 6.19 6.52 2.80
CA PHE A 7 6.11 6.78 4.24
C PHE A 7 6.87 8.06 4.55
N ILE A 8 6.49 8.72 5.65
CA ILE A 8 7.05 10.01 6.06
C ILE A 8 7.84 9.81 7.35
N ARG A 9 9.09 10.24 7.34
CA ARG A 9 9.93 10.29 8.55
C ARG A 9 9.95 11.72 9.08
N PHE A 10 9.84 11.85 10.38
CA PHE A 10 10.02 13.11 11.08
C PHE A 10 11.19 12.96 12.04
N ALA A 11 12.15 13.90 12.00
CA ALA A 11 13.29 13.93 12.91
C ALA A 11 13.25 15.21 13.75
N ALA A 12 13.39 15.07 15.06
CA ALA A 12 13.47 16.19 15.99
C ALA A 12 14.85 16.88 15.89
N PRO A 13 14.94 18.20 16.19
CA PRO A 13 13.87 19.10 16.63
C PRO A 13 13.04 19.70 15.47
N GLU A 14 13.49 19.57 14.24
CA GLU A 14 12.97 20.35 13.10
C GLU A 14 11.63 19.82 12.57
N LEU A 15 11.33 18.53 12.78
CA LEU A 15 10.08 17.87 12.38
C LEU A 15 9.69 18.13 10.91
N LYS A 16 10.68 18.25 10.03
CA LYS A 16 10.44 18.31 8.58
C LYS A 16 10.02 16.94 8.05
N PRO A 17 9.02 16.87 7.16
CA PRO A 17 8.60 15.62 6.55
C PRO A 17 9.61 15.16 5.51
N ASP A 18 10.28 14.04 5.78
CA ASP A 18 11.11 13.33 4.81
C ASP A 18 10.27 12.22 4.16
N ILE A 19 9.87 12.44 2.90
CA ILE A 19 8.96 11.56 2.16
C ILE A 19 9.77 10.55 1.35
N VAL A 20 9.74 9.29 1.78
CA VAL A 20 10.43 8.20 1.09
C VAL A 20 9.41 7.37 0.32
N THR A 21 9.64 7.17 -0.99
CA THR A 21 8.77 6.36 -1.86
C THR A 21 9.37 4.98 -2.13
N PHE A 22 8.52 3.97 -2.32
CA PHE A 22 8.93 2.60 -2.63
C PHE A 22 7.99 1.96 -3.68
N SER A 23 8.48 0.94 -4.36
CA SER A 23 7.71 0.16 -5.35
C SER A 23 7.14 -1.12 -4.76
N ALA A 24 6.12 -1.67 -5.42
CA ALA A 24 5.57 -2.97 -5.07
C ALA A 24 6.64 -4.08 -5.17
N VAL A 25 6.49 -5.11 -4.34
CA VAL A 25 7.30 -6.33 -4.35
C VAL A 25 6.44 -7.53 -4.76
N PRO A 26 7.02 -8.61 -5.31
CA PRO A 26 6.28 -9.82 -5.63
C PRO A 26 5.60 -10.44 -4.40
N HIS A 27 4.39 -10.95 -4.57
CA HIS A 27 3.65 -11.69 -3.55
C HIS A 27 3.06 -12.99 -4.13
N PRO A 28 2.68 -13.97 -3.29
CA PRO A 28 2.02 -15.20 -3.74
C PRO A 28 0.72 -14.91 -4.48
N ASP A 29 0.28 -15.84 -5.34
CA ASP A 29 -0.94 -15.69 -6.14
C ASP A 29 -2.22 -15.91 -5.33
N VAL A 30 -2.47 -15.00 -4.38
CA VAL A 30 -3.73 -14.87 -3.66
C VAL A 30 -4.35 -13.57 -4.09
N LYS A 31 -5.52 -13.65 -4.75
CA LYS A 31 -6.20 -12.47 -5.28
C LYS A 31 -6.58 -11.52 -4.14
N PRO A 32 -6.48 -10.19 -4.34
CA PRO A 32 -7.05 -9.22 -3.41
C PRO A 32 -8.51 -9.57 -3.15
N MET A 33 -8.97 -9.42 -1.89
CA MET A 33 -10.35 -9.69 -1.48
C MET A 33 -10.79 -11.17 -1.55
N ALA A 34 -9.87 -12.13 -1.64
CA ALA A 34 -10.19 -13.57 -1.66
C ALA A 34 -11.08 -14.06 -0.49
N TYR A 35 -11.15 -13.32 0.61
CA TYR A 35 -11.93 -13.66 1.80
C TYR A 35 -13.05 -12.65 2.12
N ALA A 36 -13.30 -11.69 1.24
CA ALA A 36 -14.39 -10.72 1.42
C ALA A 36 -15.74 -11.37 1.13
N ASN A 37 -16.84 -10.66 1.47
CA ASN A 37 -18.18 -11.14 1.16
C ASN A 37 -18.36 -11.34 -0.36
N ASN A 38 -18.94 -12.48 -0.74
CA ASN A 38 -19.13 -12.89 -2.13
C ASN A 38 -19.95 -11.91 -2.98
N PHE A 39 -20.79 -11.08 -2.36
CA PHE A 39 -21.53 -10.05 -3.08
C PHE A 39 -20.59 -8.98 -3.66
N LEU A 40 -19.53 -8.62 -2.93
CA LEU A 40 -18.57 -7.60 -3.37
C LEU A 40 -17.58 -8.15 -4.42
N THR A 41 -17.26 -9.44 -4.38
CA THR A 41 -16.35 -10.08 -5.34
C THR A 41 -16.92 -10.14 -6.77
N MET A 42 -18.23 -9.94 -6.96
CA MET A 42 -18.86 -9.90 -8.30
C MET A 42 -18.54 -8.61 -9.08
N PHE A 43 -17.99 -7.59 -8.42
CA PHE A 43 -17.68 -6.28 -9.01
C PHE A 43 -16.17 -6.04 -9.20
N GLN A 44 -15.36 -7.10 -9.09
CA GLN A 44 -13.90 -7.06 -9.13
C GLN A 44 -13.34 -7.47 -10.49
#